data_AF-A0A968JVZ8-F1
#
_entry.id   AF-A0A968JVZ8-F1
#
_cell.length_a   1.000
_cell.length_b   1.000
_cell.length_c   1.000
_cell.angle_alpha   90.00
_cell.angle_beta   90.00
_cell.angle_gamma   90.00
#
_symmetry.space_group_name_H-M   'P 1'
#
loop_
_entity.id
_entity.type
_entity.pdbx_description
1 polymer ?
#
loop_
_entity_poly.entity_id
_entity_poly.type
_entity_poly.pdbx_seq_one_letter_code
_entity_poly.pdbx_strand_id
1 'polypeptide(L)' 'MSKGSDLIENPFIGRIVPEFSDPTIRELIEGNYRIIYSVKNEIQVDILRIFHSARLLRKTNIK' A
#
# COMPACT_ATOMS: atom_id res chain seq x y z
N MET A 1 5.83 -14.63 9.62
CA MET A 1 5.61 -13.26 10.15
C MET A 1 4.49 -12.65 9.34
N SER A 2 3.50 -12.03 9.97
CA SER A 2 2.36 -11.46 9.24
C SER A 2 2.77 -10.14 8.61
N LYS A 3 2.49 -9.90 7.32
CA LYS A 3 2.85 -8.63 6.65
C LYS A 3 2.37 -7.35 7.34
N GLY A 4 1.38 -7.44 8.22
CA GLY A 4 0.93 -6.32 9.05
C GLY A 4 1.96 -5.88 10.10
N SER A 5 2.73 -6.79 10.70
CA SER A 5 3.76 -6.42 11.69
C SER A 5 4.92 -5.66 11.06
N ASP A 6 5.29 -6.04 9.82
CA ASP A 6 6.39 -5.42 9.09
C ASP A 6 6.10 -3.94 8.77
N LEU A 7 4.82 -3.59 8.58
CA LEU A 7 4.38 -2.21 8.32
C LEU A 7 4.46 -1.32 9.57
N ILE A 8 4.40 -1.89 10.77
CA ILE A 8 4.53 -1.13 12.02
C ILE A 8 5.99 -0.74 12.24
N GLU A 9 6.92 -1.66 11.98
CA GLU A 9 8.34 -1.41 12.17
C GLU A 9 8.97 -0.63 11.00
N ASN A 10 8.48 -0.87 9.78
CA ASN A 10 9.04 -0.30 8.55
C ASN A 10 7.93 0.22 7.62
N PRO A 11 7.22 1.31 7.97
CA PRO A 11 6.09 1.82 7.19
C PRO A 11 6.46 2.19 5.75
N PHE A 12 7.73 2.49 5.48
CA PHE A 12 8.21 2.84 4.15
C PHE A 12 8.75 1.66 3.31
N ILE A 13 8.60 0.41 3.76
CA ILE A 13 9.10 -0.79 3.05
C ILE A 13 8.40 -1.04 1.71
N GLY A 14 7.14 -0.63 1.57
CA GLY A 14 6.42 -0.66 0.30
C GLY A 14 6.98 0.32 -0.71
N ARG A 15 6.79 0.05 -2.00
CA ARG A 15 7.15 1.00 -3.06
C ARG A 15 6.08 2.07 -3.22
N ILE A 16 6.45 3.24 -3.73
CA ILE A 16 5.47 4.28 -4.11
C ILE A 16 4.53 3.70 -5.16
N VAL A 17 3.22 3.94 -5.01
CA VAL A 17 2.23 3.48 -6.00
C VAL A 17 2.46 4.26 -7.30
N PRO A 18 2.87 3.61 -8.40
CA PRO A 18 3.22 4.29 -9.66
C PRO A 18 2.11 5.19 -10.18
N GLU A 19 0.86 4.82 -9.91
CA GLU A 19 -0.33 5.52 -10.37
C GLU A 19 -0.57 6.85 -9.65
N PHE A 20 -0.01 7.13 -8.47
CA PHE A 20 -0.38 8.31 -7.65
C PHE A 20 0.70 9.39 -7.54
N SER A 21 1.96 9.09 -7.84
CA SER A 21 3.12 10.02 -7.67
C SER A 21 3.21 10.64 -6.26
N ASP A 22 2.54 10.05 -5.27
CA ASP A 22 2.50 10.50 -3.89
C ASP A 22 3.35 9.54 -3.05
N PRO A 23 4.47 10.00 -2.43
CA PRO A 23 5.37 9.15 -1.67
C PRO A 23 4.75 8.59 -0.38
N THR A 24 3.64 9.16 0.08
CA THR A 24 2.88 8.68 1.24
C THR A 24 1.99 7.49 0.89
N ILE A 25 1.63 7.32 -0.38
CA ILE A 25 0.82 6.21 -0.88
C ILE A 25 1.73 5.12 -1.42
N ARG A 26 1.71 3.96 -0.74
CA ARG A 26 2.65 2.88 -0.98
C ARG A 26 1.93 1.56 -1.18
N GLU A 27 2.63 0.60 -1.75
CA GLU A 27 2.11 -0.75 -1.95
C GLU A 27 3.08 -1.87 -1.59
N LEU A 28 2.49 -2.94 -1.10
CA LEU A 28 3.10 -4.25 -0.99
C LEU A 28 2.44 -5.21 -1.98
N ILE A 29 3.27 -6.02 -2.64
CA ILE A 29 2.80 -7.13 -3.48
C ILE A 29 2.84 -8.39 -2.62
N GLU A 30 1.69 -9.06 -2.48
CA GLU A 30 1.55 -10.35 -1.82
C GLU A 30 0.86 -11.34 -2.75
N GLY A 31 1.67 -12.23 -3.35
CA GLY A 31 1.20 -13.10 -4.43
C GLY A 31 0.50 -12.30 -5.53
N ASN A 32 -0.77 -12.64 -5.79
CA ASN A 32 -1.60 -11.97 -6.81
C ASN A 32 -2.37 -10.76 -6.27
N TYR A 33 -2.00 -10.20 -5.11
CA TYR A 33 -2.66 -9.04 -4.53
C TYR A 33 -1.70 -7.86 -4.35
N ARG A 34 -2.22 -6.65 -4.58
CA ARG A 34 -1.60 -5.39 -4.18
C ARG A 34 -2.32 -4.89 -2.94
N ILE A 35 -1.56 -4.67 -1.87
CA ILE A 35 -2.03 -4.01 -0.65
C ILE A 35 -1.59 -2.56 -0.75
N ILE A 36 -2.53 -1.65 -0.97
CA ILE A 36 -2.27 -0.21 -1.01
C ILE A 36 -2.56 0.37 0.37
N TYR A 37 -1.62 1.16 0.85
CA TYR A 37 -1.71 1.81 2.15
C TYR A 37 -1.15 3.24 2.09
N SER A 38 -1.53 4.08 3.06
CA SER A 38 -0.93 5.39 3.25
C SER A 38 -0.15 5.46 4.55
N VAL A 39 1.02 6.07 4.51
CA VAL A 39 1.81 6.40 5.71
C VAL A 39 1.40 7.79 6.19
N LYS A 40 0.77 7.89 7.35
CA LYS A 40 0.40 9.19 7.95
C LYS A 40 1.54 9.77 8.76
N ASN A 41 2.27 8.92 9.48
CA ASN A 41 3.46 9.23 10.26
C ASN A 41 4.20 7.90 10.58
N GLU A 42 5.26 7.96 11.37
CA GLU A 42 6.10 6.79 11.71
C GLU A 42 5.37 5.69 12.49
N ILE A 43 4.22 6.00 13.12
CA ILE A 43 3.47 5.08 13.98
C ILE A 43 2.09 4.70 13.43
N GLN A 44 1.68 5.28 12.30
CA GLN A 44 0.35 5.08 11.73
C GLN A 44 0.40 4.82 10.23
N VAL A 45 -0.17 3.67 9.87
CA VAL A 45 -0.42 3.23 8.50
C VAL A 45 -1.91 2.93 8.34
N ASP A 46 -2.52 3.52 7.32
CA ASP A 46 -3.91 3.23 6.96
C ASP A 46 -3.95 2.33 5.72
N ILE A 47 -4.61 1.17 5.82
CA ILE A 47 -4.86 0.32 4.66
C ILE A 47 -5.99 0.93 3.84
N LEU A 48 -5.68 1.37 2.62
CA LEU A 48 -6.64 2.01 1.73
C LEU A 48 -7.41 0.98 0.90
N ARG A 49 -6.72 -0.07 0.42
CA ARG A 49 -7.32 -1.09 -0.43
C ARG A 49 -6.47 -2.35 -0.52
N ILE A 50 -7.14 -3.50 -0.63
CA ILE A 50 -6.55 -4.77 -1.09
C ILE A 50 -7.28 -5.18 -2.36
N PHE A 51 -6.56 -5.44 -3.44
CA PHE A 51 -7.20 -5.92 -4.67
C PHE A 51 -6.25 -6.77 -5.51
N HIS A 52 -6.83 -7.59 -6.38
CA HIS A 52 -6.10 -8.55 -7.20
C HIS A 52 -5.29 -7.83 -8.30
N SER A 53 -4.00 -8.15 -8.42
CA SER A 53 -3.02 -7.53 -9.33
C SER A 53 -3.40 -7.65 -10.81
N ALA A 54 -4.16 -8.67 -11.20
CA ALA A 54 -4.68 -8.80 -12.56
C ALA A 54 -5.77 -7.76 -12.90
N ARG A 55 -6.26 -6.97 -11.94
CA ARG A 55 -7.22 -5.89 -12.18
C ARG A 55 -6.46 -4.57 -12.32
N LEU A 56 -6.84 -3.78 -13.31
CA LEU A 56 -6.26 -2.45 -13.50
C LEU A 56 -6.64 -1.51 -12.34
N LEU A 57 -5.64 -0.98 -11.65
CA LEU A 57 -5.83 0.10 -10.69
C LEU A 57 -6.08 1.40 -11.47
N ARG A 58 -7.21 2.06 -11.20
CA ARG A 58 -7.51 3.39 -11.75
C ARG A 58 -7.43 4.41 -10.63
N LYS A 59 -6.90 5.61 -10.89
CA LYS A 59 -6.79 6.70 -9.89
C LYS A 59 -8.11 6.97 -9.16
N THR A 60 -9.25 6.91 -9.86
CA THR A 60 -10.60 7.13 -9.30
C THR A 60 -11.05 6.07 -8.29
N ASN A 61 -10.31 4.98 -8.17
CA ASN A 61 -10.71 3.82 -7.39
C ASN A 61 -9.96 3.76 -6.06
N ILE A 62 -9.51 4.88 -5.48
CA ILE A 62 -9.07 4.92 -4.09
C ILE A 62 -9.93 5.99 -3.41
N LYS A 63 -10.77 5.55 -2.46
CA LYS A 63 -11.61 6.39 -1.62
C LYS A 63 -11.16 6.18 -0.19
#